data_AF-A0A1I5P0W7-F1
#
_entry.id   AF-A0A1I5P0W7-F1
#
_cell.length_a   1.000
_cell.length_b   1.000
_cell.length_c   1.000
_cell.angle_alpha   90.00
_cell.angle_beta   90.00
_cell.angle_gamma   90.00
#
_symmetry.space_group_name_H-M   'P 1'
#
loop_
_entity.id
_entity.type
_entity.pdbx_description
1 polymer ?
#
loop_
_entity_poly.entity_id
_entity_poly.type
_entity_poly.pdbx_seq_one_letter_code
_entity_poly.pdbx_strand_id
1 'polypeptide(L)'
;MTATLHMLLAALLKVGAVAIIFNEIRGLVLAAPVLYGLYLSGGTAMAIWIAFCSLAGIALSVIVPMFVVKKADRYLKSKVKQDEEALAA
;
A
#
# COMPACT_ATOMS: atom_id res chain seq x y z
N MET A 1 -19.92 -8.15 -26.26
CA MET A 1 -19.45 -8.81 -25.01
C MET A 1 -18.16 -8.18 -24.45
N THR A 2 -17.37 -7.46 -25.25
CA THR A 2 -16.13 -6.79 -24.81
C THR A 2 -16.38 -5.61 -23.87
N ALA A 3 -17.44 -4.81 -24.10
CA ALA A 3 -17.76 -3.64 -23.29
C ALA A 3 -18.20 -3.98 -21.85
N THR A 4 -18.96 -5.06 -21.67
CA THR A 4 -19.36 -5.56 -20.34
C THR A 4 -18.16 -6.11 -19.56
N LEU A 5 -17.24 -6.79 -20.25
CA LEU A 5 -15.99 -7.30 -19.67
C LEU A 5 -15.08 -6.14 -19.22
N HIS A 6 -15.00 -5.08 -20.02
CA HIS A 6 -14.24 -3.87 -19.70
C HIS A 6 -14.82 -3.09 -18.51
N MET A 7 -16.14 -2.96 -18.43
CA MET A 7 -16.83 -2.35 -17.28
C MET A 7 -16.63 -3.17 -15.99
N LEU A 8 -16.71 -4.51 -16.10
CA LEU A 8 -16.49 -5.40 -14.96
C LEU A 8 -15.05 -5.30 -14.44
N LEU A 9 -14.05 -5.35 -15.31
CA LEU A 9 -12.65 -5.18 -14.90
C LEU A 9 -12.40 -3.80 -14.27
N ALA A 10 -12.96 -2.73 -14.84
CA ALA A 10 -12.80 -1.38 -14.29
C ALA A 10 -13.41 -1.25 -12.88
N ALA A 11 -14.58 -1.86 -12.66
CA ALA A 11 -15.21 -1.91 -11.35
C ALA A 11 -14.38 -2.74 -10.35
N LEU A 12 -13.87 -3.89 -10.77
CA LEU A 12 -13.10 -4.80 -9.92
C LEU A 12 -11.74 -4.20 -9.53
N LEU A 13 -11.07 -3.48 -10.44
CA LEU A 13 -9.85 -2.72 -10.13
C LEU A 13 -10.12 -1.58 -9.13
N LYS A 14 -11.22 -0.83 -9.30
CA LYS A 14 -11.58 0.24 -8.35
C LYS A 14 -11.88 -0.32 -6.96
N VAL A 15 -12.66 -1.39 -6.88
CA VAL A 15 -12.98 -2.05 -5.60
C VAL A 15 -11.72 -2.64 -4.98
N GLY A 16 -10.87 -3.29 -5.78
CA GLY A 16 -9.58 -3.83 -5.32
C GLY A 16 -8.64 -2.74 -4.79
N ALA A 17 -8.56 -1.59 -5.46
CA ALA A 17 -7.77 -0.45 -4.98
C ALA A 17 -8.29 0.07 -3.63
N VAL A 18 -9.61 0.20 -3.47
CA VAL A 18 -10.22 0.59 -2.19
C VAL A 18 -9.96 -0.47 -1.12
N ALA A 19 -10.08 -1.75 -1.45
CA ALA A 19 -9.82 -2.85 -0.51
C ALA A 19 -8.37 -2.85 -0.01
N ILE A 20 -7.39 -2.58 -0.88
CA ILE A 20 -5.98 -2.42 -0.48
C ILE A 20 -5.82 -1.28 0.53
N ILE A 21 -6.46 -0.13 0.29
CA ILE A 21 -6.40 1.01 1.21
C ILE A 21 -6.99 0.65 2.59
N PHE A 22 -8.17 0.02 2.63
CA PHE A 22 -8.77 -0.43 3.89
C PHE A 22 -7.91 -1.46 4.62
N ASN A 23 -7.20 -2.31 3.89
CA ASN A 23 -6.31 -3.30 4.48
C ASN A 23 -5.07 -2.64 5.12
N GLU A 24 -4.55 -1.55 4.56
CA GLU A 24 -3.47 -0.75 5.18
C GLU A 24 -3.93 0.03 6.41
N ILE A 25 -5.18 0.52 6.43
CA ILE A 25 -5.77 1.18 7.62
C ILE A 25 -5.82 0.22 8.80
N ARG A 26 -6.11 -1.06 8.57
CA ARG A 26 -6.02 -2.11 9.61
C ARG A 26 -4.60 -2.22 10.18
N GLY A 27 -3.58 -2.05 9.35
CA GLY A 27 -2.18 -1.98 9.76
C GLY A 27 -1.90 -0.80 10.70
N LEU A 28 -2.46 0.38 10.41
CA LEU A 28 -2.38 1.53 11.31
C LEU A 28 -3.11 1.30 12.64
N VAL A 29 -4.24 0.60 12.64
CA VAL A 29 -4.95 0.24 13.89
C VAL A 29 -4.12 -0.71 14.75
N LEU A 30 -3.28 -1.56 14.14
CA LEU A 30 -2.32 -2.42 14.85
C LEU A 30 -1.24 -1.65 15.61
N ALA A 31 -1.08 -0.34 15.39
CA ALA A 31 -0.22 0.50 16.23
C ALA A 31 -0.79 0.72 17.64
N ALA A 32 -2.12 0.67 17.81
CA ALA A 32 -2.78 0.88 19.09
C ALA A 32 -2.33 -0.12 20.19
N PRO A 33 -2.32 -1.45 19.96
CA PRO A 33 -1.82 -2.40 20.96
C PRO A 33 -0.32 -2.24 21.23
N VAL A 34 0.48 -1.75 20.28
CA VAL A 34 1.91 -1.47 20.49
C VAL A 34 2.08 -0.31 21.48
N LEU A 35 1.33 0.78 21.30
CA LEU A 35 1.32 1.91 22.23
C LEU A 35 0.77 1.53 23.61
N TYR A 36 -0.25 0.67 23.64
CA TYR A 36 -0.79 0.16 24.90
C TYR A 36 0.20 -0.74 25.65
N GLY A 37 0.90 -1.62 24.94
CA GLY A 37 1.99 -2.41 25.51
C GLY A 37 3.13 -1.55 26.05
N LEU A 38 3.46 -0.45 25.35
CA LEU A 38 4.42 0.53 25.84
C LEU A 38 3.94 1.19 27.14
N TYR A 39 2.67 1.60 27.22
CA TYR A 39 2.08 2.17 28.43
C TYR A 39 2.14 1.20 29.62
N LEU A 40 1.78 -0.07 29.41
CA LEU A 40 1.83 -1.10 30.45
C LEU A 40 3.27 -1.43 30.92
N SER A 41 4.25 -1.29 30.04
CA SER A 41 5.66 -1.60 30.34
C SER A 41 6.37 -0.54 31.21
N GLY A 42 5.68 0.53 31.62
CA GLY A 42 6.23 1.58 32.49
C GLY A 42 7.23 2.51 31.80
N GLY A 43 7.29 2.52 30.47
CA GLY A 43 8.09 3.48 29.70
C GLY A 43 9.60 3.28 29.81
N THR A 44 10.07 2.05 30.07
CA THR A 44 11.51 1.77 30.08
C THR A 44 12.16 2.11 28.74
N ALA A 45 13.44 2.50 28.74
CA ALA A 45 14.16 2.86 27.52
C ALA A 45 14.14 1.73 26.46
N MET A 46 14.22 0.47 26.92
CA MET A 46 14.11 -0.70 26.05
C MET A 46 12.71 -0.85 25.44
N ALA A 47 11.65 -0.59 26.21
CA ALA A 47 10.28 -0.67 25.69
C ALA A 47 10.00 0.43 24.67
N ILE A 48 10.48 1.66 24.89
CA ILE A 48 10.37 2.77 23.93
C ILE A 48 11.08 2.40 22.62
N TRP A 49 12.27 1.80 22.71
CA TRP A 49 13.02 1.37 21.54
C TRP A 49 12.30 0.27 20.75
N ILE A 50 11.76 -0.75 21.44
CA ILE A 50 10.97 -1.82 20.83
C ILE A 50 9.68 -1.27 20.18
N ALA A 51 8.98 -0.37 20.87
CA ALA A 51 7.77 0.26 20.35
C ALA A 51 8.08 1.09 19.10
N PHE A 52 9.19 1.83 19.09
CA PHE A 52 9.63 2.58 17.91
C PHE A 52 9.93 1.66 16.72
N CYS A 53 10.72 0.59 16.91
CA CYS A 53 11.00 -0.38 15.86
C CYS A 53 9.73 -1.05 15.32
N SER A 54 8.77 -1.36 16.19
CA SER A 54 7.48 -1.94 15.80
C SER A 54 6.62 -0.95 15.01
N LEU A 55 6.51 0.29 15.46
CA LEU A 55 5.78 1.36 14.76
C LEU A 55 6.42 1.68 13.40
N ALA A 56 7.75 1.68 13.32
CA ALA A 56 8.48 1.85 12.07
C ALA A 56 8.20 0.71 11.08
N GLY A 57 8.13 -0.54 11.55
CA GLY A 57 7.76 -1.70 10.74
C GLY A 57 6.34 -1.58 10.17
N ILE A 58 5.38 -1.11 10.98
CA ILE A 58 4.00 -0.84 10.54
C ILE A 58 3.98 0.32 9.53
N ALA A 59 4.70 1.41 9.78
CA ALA A 59 4.77 2.54 8.86
C ALA A 59 5.38 2.13 7.51
N LEU A 60 6.41 1.27 7.52
CA LEU A 60 6.99 0.71 6.30
C LEU A 60 6.01 -0.17 5.54
N SER A 61 5.15 -0.94 6.21
CA SER A 61 4.14 -1.76 5.52
C SER A 61 3.18 -0.92 4.69
N VAL A 62 2.88 0.32 5.10
CA VAL A 62 1.99 1.24 4.39
C VAL A 62 2.74 2.04 3.30
N ILE A 63 3.98 2.43 3.57
CA ILE A 63 4.79 3.26 2.65
C ILE A 63 5.29 2.44 1.45
N VAL A 64 5.70 1.19 1.65
CA VAL A 64 6.29 0.35 0.59
C VAL A 64 5.30 0.10 -0.56
N PRO A 65 4.03 -0.29 -0.33
CA PRO A 65 3.03 -0.46 -1.39
C PRO A 65 2.81 0.80 -2.22
N MET A 66 2.77 1.98 -1.59
CA MET A 66 2.65 3.25 -2.34
C MET A 66 3.83 3.48 -3.29
N PHE A 67 5.03 3.11 -2.88
CA PHE A 67 6.22 3.19 -3.74
C PHE A 67 6.17 2.19 -4.89
N VAL A 68 5.71 0.96 -4.62
CA VAL A 68 5.55 -0.08 -5.63
C VAL A 68 4.53 0.34 -6.68
N VAL A 69 3.37 0.87 -6.27
CA VAL A 69 2.33 1.39 -7.18
C VAL A 69 2.90 2.51 -8.06
N LYS A 70 3.62 3.48 -7.49
CA LYS A 70 4.26 4.56 -8.26
C LYS A 70 5.30 4.04 -9.26
N LYS A 71 6.05 2.99 -8.92
CA LYS A 71 7.03 2.38 -9.82
C LYS A 71 6.34 1.61 -10.95
N ALA A 72 5.28 0.86 -10.63
CA ALA A 72 4.48 0.15 -11.61
C ALA A 72 3.81 1.10 -12.61
N ASP A 73 3.22 2.22 -12.14
CA ASP A 73 2.57 3.20 -13.02
C ASP A 73 3.56 3.83 -14.02
N ARG A 74 4.79 4.16 -13.56
CA ARG A 74 5.86 4.64 -14.45
C ARG A 74 6.25 3.61 -15.49
N TYR A 75 6.39 2.34 -15.08
CA TYR A 75 6.75 1.25 -15.99
C TYR A 75 5.66 0.99 -17.05
N LEU A 76 4.39 0.99 -16.64
CA LEU A 76 3.26 0.82 -17.55
C LEU A 76 3.16 1.98 -18.55
N LYS A 77 3.32 3.23 -18.12
CA LYS A 77 3.33 4.40 -19.02
C LYS A 77 4.46 4.34 -20.05
N SER A 78 5.67 3.92 -19.67
CA SER A 78 6.76 3.77 -20.64
C SER A 78 6.46 2.69 -21.67
N LYS A 79 5.82 1.59 -21.26
CA LYS A 79 5.47 0.47 -22.14
C LYS A 79 4.37 0.86 -23.14
N VAL A 80 3.36 1.59 -22.68
CA VAL A 80 2.29 2.13 -23.54
C VAL A 80 2.87 3.09 -24.58
N LYS A 81 3.74 4.02 -24.18
CA LYS A 81 4.39 4.97 -25.10
C LYS A 81 5.22 4.25 -26.18
N GLN A 82 5.94 3.20 -25.80
CA GLN A 82 6.77 2.43 -26.73
C GLN A 82 5.92 1.64 -27.74
N ASP A 83 4.79 1.07 -27.32
CA ASP A 83 3.85 0.41 -28.24
C ASP A 83 3.20 1.44 -29.19
N GLU A 84 2.97 2.68 -28.73
CA GLU A 84 2.42 3.79 -29.54
C GLU A 84 3.41 4.27 -30.62
N GLU A 85 4.69 4.41 -30.28
CA GLU A 85 5.78 4.72 -31.24
C GLU A 85 6.02 3.57 -32.23
N ALA A 86 5.87 2.31 -31.81
CA ALA A 86 6.01 1.14 -32.67
C ALA A 86 4.84 0.96 -33.65
N LEU A 87 3.63 1.41 -33.30
CA LEU A 87 2.46 1.36 -34.18
C LEU A 87 2.41 2.53 -35.17
N ALA A 88 3.14 3.61 -34.88
CA ALA A 88 3.25 4.80 -35.72
C ALA A 88 4.39 4.76 -36.74
N ALA A 89 5.25 3.74 -36.67
CA ALA A 89 6.35 3.47 -37.60
C ALA A 89 5.97 2.41 -38.65
#